data_AF-A0A2V5VBU1-F1
#
_entry.id   AF-A0A2V5VBU1-F1
#
_cell.length_a   1.000
_cell.length_b   1.000
_cell.length_c   1.000
_cell.angle_alpha   90.00
_cell.angle_beta   90.00
_cell.angle_gamma   90.00
#
_symmetry.space_group_name_H-M   'P 1'
#
loop_
_entity.id
_entity.type
_entity.pdbx_description
1 polymer ?
#
loop_
_entity_poly.entity_id
_entity_poly.type
_entity_poly.pdbx_seq_one_letter_code
_entity_poly.pdbx_strand_id
1 'polypeptide(L)' 'RWTGANSPRVDIRRDGVKIATVQNTGSYTDVLTVHGVYTYQVCEAHTMNCSNEVRVRFLP' A
#
# COMPACT_ATOMS: atom_id res chain seq x y z
N ARG A 1 2.63 8.27 -2.09
CA ARG A 1 3.03 8.60 -0.71
C ARG A 1 1.77 8.62 0.15
N TRP A 2 1.85 8.21 1.41
CA TRP A 2 0.73 8.25 2.35
C TRP A 2 1.05 9.15 3.54
N THR A 3 -0.01 9.58 4.23
CA THR A 3 0.02 10.33 5.49
C THR A 3 -1.13 9.85 6.39
N GLY A 4 -1.12 10.18 7.67
CA GLY A 4 -2.25 9.94 8.58
C GLY A 4 -2.32 8.57 9.26
N ALA A 5 -1.38 7.65 8.99
CA ALA A 5 -1.23 6.42 9.76
C ALA A 5 -0.50 6.71 11.09
N ASN A 6 -1.01 6.19 12.21
CA ASN A 6 -0.48 6.41 13.55
C ASN A 6 0.36 5.24 14.07
N SER A 7 0.21 4.06 13.47
CA SER A 7 0.97 2.87 13.84
C SER A 7 2.45 2.98 13.43
N PRO A 8 3.39 2.35 14.16
CA PRO A 8 4.81 2.35 13.79
C PRO A 8 5.08 1.57 12.49
N ARG A 9 4.20 0.60 12.17
CA ARG A 9 4.26 -0.21 10.96
C ARG A 9 2.95 -0.15 10.22
N VAL A 10 3.00 -0.29 8.90
CA VAL A 10 1.83 -0.34 8.03
C VAL A 10 1.91 -1.54 7.10
N ASP A 11 0.75 -2.10 6.79
CA ASP A 11 0.58 -3.13 5.77
C ASP A 11 0.29 -2.45 4.42
N ILE A 12 1.06 -2.81 3.40
CA ILE A 12 0.82 -2.39 2.02
C ILE A 12 0.00 -3.48 1.35
N ARG A 13 -1.17 -3.10 0.82
CA ARG A 13 -2.05 -3.99 0.07
C ARG A 13 -2.08 -3.58 -1.39
N ARG A 14 -2.03 -4.57 -2.28
CA ARG A 14 -2.22 -4.46 -3.72
C ARG A 14 -3.35 -5.40 -4.13
N ASP A 15 -4.38 -4.85 -4.74
CA ASP A 15 -5.59 -5.57 -5.17
C ASP A 15 -6.22 -6.39 -4.02
N GLY A 16 -6.29 -5.77 -2.84
CA GLY A 16 -6.81 -6.37 -1.61
C GLY A 16 -5.84 -7.32 -0.89
N VAL A 17 -4.76 -7.77 -1.54
CA VAL A 17 -3.77 -8.71 -0.98
C VAL A 17 -2.65 -7.95 -0.28
N LYS A 18 -2.28 -8.35 0.93
CA LYS A 18 -1.10 -7.81 1.62
C LYS A 18 0.18 -8.27 0.93
N ILE A 19 0.97 -7.32 0.42
CA ILE A 19 2.24 -7.59 -0.26
C ILE A 19 3.45 -7.31 0.63
N ALA A 20 3.32 -6.45 1.64
CA ALA A 20 4.41 -6.11 2.55
C ALA A 20 3.89 -5.55 3.88
N THR A 21 4.71 -5.66 4.92
CA THR A 21 4.58 -4.90 6.18
C THR A 21 5.85 -4.07 6.35
N VAL A 22 5.73 -2.75 6.39
CA VAL A 22 6.87 -1.81 6.38
C VAL A 22 6.81 -0.84 7.54
N GLN A 23 7.94 -0.16 7.82
CA GLN A 23 7.95 0.97 8.74
C GLN A 23 7.08 2.10 8.19
N ASN A 24 6.39 2.82 9.06
CA ASN A 24 5.54 3.94 8.68
C ASN A 24 6.37 5.18 8.32
N THR A 25 7.03 5.15 7.16
CA THR A 25 7.90 6.22 6.64
C THR A 25 7.24 7.08 5.56
N GLY A 26 5.94 6.87 5.28
CA GLY A 26 5.16 7.63 4.30
C GLY A 26 5.35 7.21 2.83
N SER A 27 6.22 6.22 2.55
CA SER A 27 6.44 5.72 1.19
C SER A 27 6.90 4.25 1.15
N TYR A 28 6.49 3.58 0.08
CA TYR A 28 6.88 2.21 -0.27
C TYR A 28 7.00 2.14 -1.80
N THR A 29 8.04 1.48 -2.28
CA THR A 29 8.25 1.22 -3.71
C THR A 29 7.90 -0.23 -3.98
N ASP A 30 6.86 -0.44 -4.78
CA ASP A 30 6.50 -1.77 -5.27
C ASP A 30 7.28 -2.08 -6.55
N VAL A 31 7.80 -3.30 -6.66
CA VAL A 31 8.50 -3.78 -7.85
C VAL A 31 7.54 -4.63 -8.67
N LEU A 32 7.12 -4.08 -9.81
CA LEU A 32 6.17 -4.70 -10.73
C LEU A 32 6.91 -5.28 -11.94
N THR A 33 6.60 -6.53 -12.29
CA THR A 33 7.11 -7.20 -13.50
C THR A 33 6.09 -7.22 -14.64
N VAL A 34 4.85 -6.80 -14.37
CA VAL A 34 3.73 -6.84 -15.31
C VAL A 34 3.08 -5.46 -15.37
N HIS A 35 2.76 -4.99 -16.57
CA HIS A 35 2.00 -3.77 -16.77
C HIS A 35 0.52 -3.99 -16.45
N GLY A 36 -0.13 -3.01 -15.84
CA GLY A 36 -1.51 -3.16 -15.41
C GLY A 36 -2.05 -1.99 -14.61
N VAL A 37 -3.29 -2.17 -14.16
CA VAL A 37 -3.94 -1.29 -13.18
C VAL A 37 -3.90 -2.00 -11.84
N TYR A 38 -3.36 -1.33 -10.84
CA TYR A 38 -3.22 -1.85 -9.50
C TYR A 38 -3.96 -0.95 -8.51
N THR A 39 -4.65 -1.55 -7.56
CA THR A 39 -5.32 -0.83 -6.48
C THR A 39 -4.52 -0.97 -5.20
N TYR A 40 -4.06 0.15 -4.66
CA TYR A 40 -3.27 0.18 -3.44
C TYR A 40 -4.07 0.69 -2.25
N GLN A 41 -3.77 0.13 -1.09
CA GLN A 41 -4.27 0.56 0.19
C GLN A 41 -3.16 0.43 1.24
N VAL A 42 -3.11 1.37 2.18
CA VAL A 42 -2.20 1.31 3.34
C VAL A 42 -3.04 1.09 4.59
N CYS A 43 -2.73 0.06 5.37
CA CYS A 43 -3.43 -0.25 6.61
C CYS A 43 -2.50 -0.17 7.81
N GLU A 44 -3.00 0.23 8.97
CA GLU A 44 -2.25 0.13 10.21
C GLU A 44 -2.03 -1.36 10.54
N ALA A 45 -0.78 -1.75 10.81
CA ALA A 45 -0.42 -3.16 10.92
C ALA A 45 -1.21 -3.86 12.04
N HIS A 46 -1.68 -5.08 11.74
CA HIS A 46 -2.54 -5.90 12.63
C HIS A 46 -3.93 -5.30 12.93
N THR A 47 -4.38 -4.34 12.13
CA THR A 47 -5.72 -3.77 12.23
C THR A 47 -6.47 -3.87 10.90
N MET A 48 -7.76 -3.53 10.93
CA MET A 48 -8.58 -3.29 9.74
C MET A 48 -8.69 -1.79 9.40
N ASN A 49 -7.92 -0.93 10.06
CA ASN A 49 -7.90 0.51 9.80
C ASN A 49 -7.04 0.79 8.57
N CYS A 50 -7.69 1.16 7.47
CA CYS A 50 -7.06 1.31 6.16
C CYS A 50 -7.39 2.64 5.51
N SER A 51 -6.48 3.12 4.66
CA SER A 51 -6.72 4.27 3.78
C SER A 51 -7.86 4.01 2.79
N ASN A 52 -8.26 5.06 2.07
CA ASN A 52 -8.99 4.87 0.83
C ASN A 52 -8.16 4.06 -0.19
N GLU A 53 -8.85 3.45 -1.15
CA GLU A 53 -8.21 2.80 -2.29
C GLU A 53 -7.66 3.84 -3.27
N VAL A 54 -6.48 3.56 -3.83
CA VAL A 54 -5.82 4.37 -4.85
C VAL A 54 -5.51 3.50 -6.05
N ARG A 55 -6.04 3.86 -7.22
CA ARG A 55 -5.78 3.14 -8.48
C ARG A 55 -4.60 3.75 -9.21
N VAL A 56 -3.61 2.93 -9.51
CA VAL A 56 -2.38 3.31 -10.22
C VAL A 56 -2.28 2.51 -11.51
N ARG A 57 -1.95 3.18 -12.61
CA ARG A 57 -1.62 2.54 -13.88
C ARG A 57 -0.10 2.42 -14.02
N PHE A 58 0.39 1.20 -14.16
CA PHE A 58 1.77 0.91 -14.51
C PHE A 58 1.81 0.51 -15.98
N LEU A 59 2.22 1.44 -16.83
CA LEU A 59 2.29 1.29 -18.28
C LEU A 59 3.74 0.96 -18.72
N PRO A 60 3.95 0.51 -19.97
CA PRO A 60 5.27 0.36 -20.57
C PRO A 60 6.14 1.61 -20.48
#